data_AF-A0AAU3M2N4-F1
#
_entry.id   AF-A0AAU3M2N4-F1
#
_cell.length_a   1.000
_cell.length_b   1.000
_cell.length_c   1.000
_cell.angle_alpha   90.00
_cell.angle_beta   90.00
_cell.angle_gamma   90.00
#
_symmetry.space_group_name_H-M   'P 1'
#
loop_
_entity.id
_entity.type
_entity.pdbx_description
1 polymer ?
#
loop_
_entity_poly.entity_id
_entity_poly.type
_entity_poly.pdbx_seq_one_letter_code
_entity_poly.pdbx_strand_id
1 'polypeptide(L)'
;MAQPERNERQRLRPAPLLFEPSASVADPEHFFDLESMDDPMELLSRSTELALAFRAATDRAVEFQAVAAAQLADPRRFDRLTTADIAQRAEWTEDYATKMVEFGRSLLNDPRP
;
A
#
# COMPACT_ATOMS: atom_id res chain seq x y z
N MET A 1 7.13 -59.02 -38.00
CA MET A 1 8.17 -59.25 -36.97
C MET A 1 9.21 -58.16 -37.16
N ALA A 2 9.64 -57.32 -36.22
CA ALA A 2 9.40 -57.17 -34.78
C ALA A 2 9.54 -55.67 -34.43
N GLN A 3 8.81 -55.19 -33.42
CA GLN A 3 8.95 -53.85 -32.84
C GLN A 3 10.28 -53.76 -32.06
N PRO A 4 10.86 -52.55 -31.91
CA PRO A 4 11.65 -52.25 -30.73
C PRO A 4 11.05 -51.08 -29.94
N GLU A 5 10.45 -51.42 -28.79
CA GLU A 5 10.82 -50.92 -27.47
C GLU A 5 10.89 -49.38 -27.29
N ARG A 6 9.76 -48.84 -26.83
CA ARG A 6 9.57 -47.82 -25.78
C ARG A 6 10.87 -47.15 -25.25
N ASN A 7 11.07 -45.88 -25.61
CA ASN A 7 11.88 -44.96 -24.81
C ASN A 7 11.04 -43.72 -24.48
N GLU A 8 10.12 -43.91 -23.54
CA GLU A 8 9.44 -42.84 -22.83
C GLU A 8 10.52 -42.03 -22.10
N ARG A 9 11.04 -41.00 -22.78
CA ARG A 9 11.96 -40.03 -22.20
C ARG A 9 11.29 -39.49 -20.93
N GLN A 10 11.74 -40.00 -19.79
CA GLN A 10 11.26 -39.66 -18.47
C GLN A 10 11.44 -38.15 -18.29
N ARG A 11 10.35 -37.39 -18.49
CA ARG A 11 10.35 -35.95 -18.25
C ARG A 11 10.45 -35.75 -16.75
N LEU A 12 11.67 -35.50 -16.27
CA LEU A 12 11.90 -35.00 -14.92
C LEU A 12 11.13 -33.69 -14.79
N ARG A 13 10.08 -33.68 -13.97
CA ARG A 13 9.37 -32.45 -13.64
C ARG A 13 10.25 -31.66 -12.67
N PRO A 14 10.46 -30.35 -12.87
CA PRO A 14 11.16 -29.53 -11.89
C PRO A 14 10.40 -29.56 -10.57
N ALA A 15 11.13 -29.71 -9.46
CA ALA A 15 10.54 -29.67 -8.13
C ALA A 15 9.93 -28.29 -7.86
N PRO A 16 8.74 -28.20 -7.23
CA PRO A 16 8.13 -26.91 -6.89
C PRO A 16 9.00 -26.22 -5.84
N LEU A 17 9.43 -24.99 -6.11
CA LEU A 17 10.04 -24.15 -5.09
C LEU A 17 8.93 -23.64 -4.15
N LEU A 18 8.73 -24.34 -3.04
CA LEU A 18 7.96 -23.84 -1.91
C LEU A 18 8.82 -22.82 -1.17
N PHE A 19 8.71 -21.56 -1.55
CA PHE A 19 9.11 -20.48 -0.67
C PHE A 19 7.86 -20.06 0.08
N GLU A 20 7.68 -20.61 1.28
CA GLU A 20 6.90 -19.88 2.26
C GLU A 20 7.69 -18.60 2.57
N PRO A 21 7.16 -17.40 2.31
CA PRO A 21 7.77 -16.21 2.89
C PRO A 21 7.81 -16.46 4.40
N SER A 22 8.99 -16.33 5.01
CA SER A 22 9.09 -16.32 6.47
C SER A 22 8.17 -15.20 6.94
N ALA A 23 6.98 -15.56 7.39
CA ALA A 23 6.11 -14.63 8.07
C ALA A 23 6.95 -14.15 9.24
N SER A 24 7.42 -12.90 9.18
CA SER A 24 7.84 -12.22 10.40
C SER A 24 6.56 -12.21 11.23
N VAL A 25 6.45 -13.15 12.15
CA VAL A 25 5.52 -13.03 13.25
C VAL A 25 6.09 -11.88 14.06
N ALA A 26 5.82 -10.66 13.59
CA ALA A 26 5.92 -9.49 14.43
C ALA A 26 5.03 -9.84 15.62
N ASP A 27 5.60 -9.80 16.81
CA ASP A 27 4.81 -9.90 18.02
C ASP A 27 3.63 -8.92 17.87
N PRO A 28 2.38 -9.39 17.82
CA PRO A 28 1.24 -8.51 17.63
C PRO A 28 1.19 -7.40 18.68
N GLU A 29 1.82 -7.63 19.83
CA GLU A 29 1.76 -6.72 20.96
C GLU A 29 2.73 -5.54 20.82
N HIS A 30 3.84 -5.64 20.07
CA HIS A 30 4.88 -4.60 20.06
C HIS A 30 5.58 -4.37 18.70
N PHE A 31 4.85 -3.87 17.70
CA PHE A 31 5.39 -3.65 16.33
C PHE A 31 6.66 -2.76 16.24
N PHE A 32 6.93 -1.91 17.24
CA PHE A 32 8.09 -0.99 17.25
C PHE A 32 9.03 -1.18 18.45
N ASP A 33 8.74 -2.13 19.34
CA ASP A 33 9.54 -2.48 20.53
C ASP A 33 9.89 -1.33 21.50
N LEU A 34 9.25 -0.16 21.39
CA LEU A 34 9.58 1.03 22.21
C LEU A 34 9.36 0.79 23.71
N GLU A 35 8.32 0.02 24.08
CA GLU A 35 7.99 -0.27 25.47
C GLU A 35 9.01 -1.19 26.16
N SER A 36 9.85 -1.87 25.38
CA SER A 36 10.94 -2.71 25.88
C SER A 36 12.27 -1.97 26.07
N MET A 37 12.35 -0.69 25.69
CA MET A 37 13.58 0.10 25.75
C MET A 37 13.75 0.76 27.13
N ASP A 38 14.80 0.37 27.85
CA ASP A 38 15.12 0.93 29.17
C ASP A 38 16.02 2.19 29.12
N ASP A 39 16.82 2.37 28.06
CA ASP A 39 17.69 3.54 27.90
C ASP A 39 16.89 4.75 27.37
N PRO A 40 16.74 5.85 28.15
CA PRO A 40 16.00 7.03 27.70
C PRO A 40 16.57 7.71 26.45
N MET A 41 17.89 7.63 26.24
CA MET A 41 18.53 8.24 25.06
C MET A 41 18.21 7.45 23.79
N GLU A 42 18.25 6.11 23.89
CA GLU A 42 17.86 5.23 22.79
C GLU A 42 16.36 5.38 22.48
N LEU A 43 15.50 5.38 23.51
CA LEU A 43 14.06 5.58 23.36
C LEU A 43 13.74 6.92 22.67
N LEU A 44 14.42 8.01 23.05
CA LEU A 44 14.23 9.32 22.41
C LEU A 44 14.66 9.30 20.95
N SER A 45 15.81 8.70 20.63
CA SER A 45 16.29 8.59 19.24
C SER A 45 15.31 7.79 18.38
N ARG A 46 14.91 6.61 18.86
CA ARG A 46 14.01 5.69 18.13
C ARG A 46 12.61 6.25 17.92
N SER A 47 12.02 6.82 18.97
CA SER A 47 10.71 7.47 18.86
C SER A 47 10.73 8.66 17.90
N THR A 48 11.84 9.42 17.84
CA THR A 48 11.99 10.53 16.90
C THR A 48 12.09 10.06 15.46
N GLU A 49 12.90 9.03 15.17
CA GLU A 49 12.98 8.41 13.85
C GLU A 49 11.60 7.93 13.38
N LEU A 50 10.86 7.28 14.28
CA LEU A 50 9.54 6.74 13.99
C LEU A 50 8.52 7.85 13.69
N ALA A 51 8.53 8.94 14.45
CA ALA A 51 7.66 10.09 14.22
C ALA A 51 7.90 10.73 12.84
N LEU A 52 9.16 10.84 12.41
CA LEU A 52 9.51 11.34 11.08
C LEU A 52 9.03 10.39 9.98
N ALA A 53 9.22 9.08 10.17
CA ALA A 53 8.75 8.07 9.23
C ALA A 53 7.22 8.11 9.06
N PHE A 54 6.46 8.19 10.16
CA PHE A 54 5.01 8.30 10.12
C PHE A 54 4.51 9.61 9.49
N ARG A 55 5.23 10.71 9.69
CA ARG A 55 4.90 11.97 9.01
C ARG A 55 5.03 11.81 7.50
N ALA A 56 6.15 11.27 7.02
CA ALA A 56 6.34 11.00 5.60
C ALA A 56 5.31 10.01 5.05
N ALA A 57 4.95 8.98 5.81
CA ALA A 57 3.90 8.04 5.45
C ALA A 57 2.52 8.71 5.38
N THR A 58 2.21 9.60 6.32
CA THR A 58 0.96 10.38 6.33
C THR A 58 0.88 11.27 5.10
N ASP A 59 1.94 12.01 4.79
CA ASP A 59 1.99 12.89 3.61
C ASP A 59 1.72 12.07 2.33
N ARG A 60 2.34 10.91 2.21
CA ARG A 60 2.15 10.02 1.07
C ARG A 60 0.74 9.42 1.00
N ALA A 61 0.17 9.04 2.15
CA ALA A 61 -1.19 8.53 2.23
C ALA A 61 -2.21 9.60 1.81
N VAL A 62 -1.99 10.86 2.18
CA VAL A 62 -2.83 12.00 1.76
C VAL A 62 -2.78 12.20 0.24
N GLU A 63 -1.60 12.10 -0.39
CA GLU A 63 -1.51 12.13 -1.86
C GLU A 63 -2.33 11.01 -2.51
N PHE A 64 -2.27 9.78 -1.97
CA PHE A 64 -3.07 8.67 -2.49
C PHE A 64 -4.57 8.87 -2.27
N GLN A 65 -4.98 9.41 -1.12
CA GLN A 65 -6.36 9.80 -0.86
C GLN A 65 -6.86 10.83 -1.88
N ALA A 66 -6.04 11.83 -2.22
CA ALA A 66 -6.38 12.85 -3.21
C ALA A 66 -6.54 12.23 -4.61
N VAL A 67 -5.59 11.38 -5.02
CA VAL A 67 -5.67 10.65 -6.29
C VAL A 67 -6.92 9.79 -6.37
N ALA A 68 -7.25 9.06 -5.29
CA ALA A 68 -8.46 8.24 -5.23
C ALA A 68 -9.73 9.10 -5.34
N ALA A 69 -9.80 10.22 -4.61
CA ALA A 69 -10.92 11.16 -4.69
C ALA A 69 -11.08 11.70 -6.12
N ALA A 70 -9.98 12.12 -6.76
CA ALA A 70 -9.99 12.62 -8.14
C ALA A 70 -10.49 11.57 -9.14
N GLN A 71 -10.06 10.32 -8.99
CA GLN A 71 -10.52 9.21 -9.83
C GLN A 71 -12.00 8.90 -9.59
N LEU A 72 -12.48 8.92 -8.35
CA LEU A 72 -13.90 8.69 -8.03
C LEU A 72 -14.80 9.80 -8.57
N ALA A 73 -14.30 11.03 -8.64
CA ALA A 73 -15.02 12.19 -9.18
C ALA A 73 -14.82 12.40 -10.70
N ASP A 74 -14.13 11.49 -11.40
CA ASP A 74 -13.84 11.65 -12.83
C ASP A 74 -15.14 11.61 -13.65
N PRO A 75 -15.48 12.67 -14.42
CA PRO A 75 -16.69 12.72 -15.23
C PRO A 75 -16.76 11.64 -16.33
N ARG A 76 -15.64 11.00 -16.67
CA ARG A 76 -15.57 9.92 -17.66
C ARG A 76 -16.05 8.58 -17.09
N ARG A 77 -16.19 8.46 -15.75
CA ARG A 77 -16.70 7.25 -15.10
C ARG A 77 -18.22 7.20 -15.12
N PHE A 78 -18.75 6.00 -15.33
CA PHE A 78 -20.19 5.75 -15.23
C PHE A 78 -20.68 5.78 -13.77
N ASP A 79 -19.82 5.38 -12.82
CA ASP A 79 -20.08 5.29 -11.39
C ASP A 79 -19.48 6.48 -10.60
N ARG A 80 -19.33 7.63 -11.26
CA ARG A 80 -18.72 8.80 -10.63
C ARG A 80 -19.47 9.19 -9.36
N LEU A 81 -18.74 9.57 -8.32
CA LEU A 81 -19.28 10.09 -7.08
C LEU A 81 -19.30 11.62 -7.09
N THR A 82 -20.26 12.21 -6.37
CA THR A 82 -20.23 13.64 -6.05
C THR A 82 -19.21 13.92 -4.95
N THR A 83 -18.82 15.18 -4.78
CA THR A 83 -17.95 15.61 -3.67
C THR A 83 -18.60 15.32 -2.31
N ALA A 84 -19.91 15.51 -2.17
CA ALA A 84 -20.67 15.11 -0.98
C ALA A 84 -20.59 13.60 -0.70
N ASP A 85 -20.75 12.77 -1.73
CA ASP A 85 -20.67 11.30 -1.62
C ASP A 85 -19.28 10.80 -1.20
N ILE A 86 -18.23 11.45 -1.74
CA ILE A 86 -16.85 11.17 -1.36
C ILE A 86 -16.61 11.60 0.08
N ALA A 87 -17.06 12.80 0.44
CA ALA A 87 -16.94 13.36 1.78
C ALA A 87 -17.58 12.46 2.84
N GLN A 88 -18.79 11.96 2.58
CA GLN A 88 -19.46 11.02 3.48
C GLN A 88 -18.64 9.73 3.70
N ARG A 89 -18.06 9.16 2.63
CA ARG A 89 -17.29 7.91 2.71
C ARG A 89 -15.94 8.07 3.41
N ALA A 90 -15.33 9.24 3.26
CA ALA A 90 -14.01 9.55 3.81
C ALA A 90 -14.07 10.30 5.15
N GLU A 91 -15.27 10.51 5.70
CA GLU A 91 -15.51 11.28 6.92
C GLU A 91 -14.94 12.72 6.84
N TRP A 92 -15.13 13.34 5.68
CA TRP A 92 -14.69 14.70 5.40
C TRP A 92 -15.86 15.67 5.31
N THR A 93 -15.54 16.97 5.33
CA THR A 93 -16.46 17.99 4.82
C THR A 93 -16.46 17.97 3.29
N GLU A 94 -17.56 18.41 2.69
CA GLU A 94 -17.66 18.49 1.23
C GLU A 94 -16.63 19.46 0.62
N ASP A 95 -16.38 20.59 1.28
CA ASP A 95 -15.35 21.57 0.87
C ASP A 95 -13.95 20.94 0.85
N TYR A 96 -13.65 20.09 1.84
CA TYR A 96 -12.37 19.38 1.89
C TYR A 96 -12.28 18.33 0.78
N ALA A 97 -13.35 17.56 0.53
CA ALA A 97 -13.39 16.61 -0.57
C ALA A 97 -13.20 17.29 -1.94
N THR A 98 -13.76 18.49 -2.13
CA THR A 98 -13.54 19.30 -3.33
C THR A 98 -12.06 19.63 -3.53
N LYS A 99 -11.40 20.14 -2.48
CA LYS A 99 -9.95 20.42 -2.51
C LYS A 99 -9.11 19.17 -2.78
N MET A 100 -9.50 18.03 -2.22
CA MET A 100 -8.81 16.75 -2.43
C MET A 100 -8.94 16.26 -3.87
N VAL A 101 -10.12 16.42 -4.49
CA VAL A 101 -10.32 16.12 -5.92
C VAL A 101 -9.45 17.02 -6.80
N GLU A 102 -9.38 18.31 -6.51
CA GLU A 102 -8.55 19.28 -7.23
C GLU A 102 -7.06 18.93 -7.12
N PHE A 103 -6.59 18.67 -5.90
CA PHE A 103 -5.21 18.26 -5.65
C PHE A 103 -4.88 16.92 -6.31
N GLY A 104 -5.77 15.93 -6.26
CA GLY A 104 -5.57 14.66 -6.96
C GLY A 104 -5.47 14.83 -8.47
N ARG A 105 -6.27 15.72 -9.06
CA ARG A 105 -6.17 16.06 -10.49
C ARG A 105 -4.85 16.74 -10.82
N SER A 106 -4.34 17.63 -9.96
CA SER A 106 -3.03 18.24 -10.20
C SER A 106 -1.91 17.18 -10.15
N LEU A 107 -1.97 16.24 -9.20
CA LEU A 107 -1.00 15.15 -9.10
C LEU A 107 -1.00 14.19 -10.31
N LEU A 108 -2.16 13.97 -10.93
CA LEU A 108 -2.29 13.12 -12.13
C LEU A 108 -1.80 13.82 -13.40
N ASN A 109 -1.87 15.15 -13.43
CA ASN A 109 -1.45 15.97 -14.57
C ASN A 109 0.00 16.43 -14.49
N ASP A 110 0.63 16.33 -13.32
CA ASP A 110 2.05 16.59 -13.12
C ASP A 110 2.84 15.28 -13.23
N PRO A 111 3.51 15.01 -14.37
CA PRO A 111 4.45 13.91 -14.46
C PRO A 111 5.66 14.26 -13.58
N ARG A 112 5.57 13.95 -12.29
CA ARG A 112 6.76 13.99 -11.41
C ARG A 112 7.88 13.20 -12.10
N PRO A 113 9.10 13.77 -12.25
CA PRO A 113 10.24 13.09 -12.84
C PRO A 113 10.72 11.91 -11.99
#